data_AF-A0A2V7XK57-F1
#
_entry.id   AF-A0A2V7XK57-F1
#
_cell.length_a   1.000
_cell.length_b   1.000
_cell.length_c   1.000
_cell.angle_alpha   90.00
_cell.angle_beta   90.00
_cell.angle_gamma   90.00
#
_symmetry.space_group_name_H-M   'P 1'
#
loop_
_entity.id
_entity.type
_entity.pdbx_description
1 polymer ?
#
loop_
_entity_poly.entity_id
_entity_poly.type
_entity_poly.pdbx_seq_one_letter_code
_entity_poly.pdbx_strand_id
1 'polypeptide(L)' 'MDRMEKIARPFRVCVTGAESTGKSELAKELSRHFRVPLVPEHSREYAQEQQFVLSYSDVGPIAHGQIEAEDRVLVRG' A
#
# COMPACT_ATOMS: atom_id res chain seq x y z
N MET A 1 -18.70 -27.92 -6.98
CA MET A 1 -19.75 -26.87 -7.03
C MET A 1 -19.47 -25.90 -5.87
N ASP A 2 -18.34 -25.20 -5.94
CA ASP A 2 -18.26 -23.81 -6.44
C ASP A 2 -19.03 -22.80 -5.56
N ARG A 3 -18.81 -22.85 -4.23
CA ARG A 3 -19.46 -21.91 -3.31
C ARG A 3 -18.58 -21.50 -2.11
N MET A 4 -17.27 -21.64 -2.24
CA MET A 4 -16.26 -21.09 -1.33
C MET A 4 -15.11 -20.61 -2.24
N GLU A 5 -14.62 -19.38 -2.02
CA GLU A 5 -13.44 -18.76 -2.69
C GLU A 5 -13.63 -17.78 -3.86
N LYS A 6 -14.82 -17.22 -4.11
CA LYS A 6 -14.83 -15.81 -4.55
C LYS A 6 -14.83 -14.93 -3.31
N ILE A 7 -13.70 -14.86 -2.62
CA ILE A 7 -13.40 -13.68 -1.80
C ILE A 7 -13.41 -12.55 -2.82
N ALA A 8 -14.48 -11.75 -2.82
CA ALA A 8 -14.58 -10.61 -3.72
C ALA A 8 -13.31 -9.80 -3.52
N ARG A 9 -12.45 -9.74 -4.55
CA ARG A 9 -11.22 -8.95 -4.46
C ARG A 9 -11.64 -7.54 -4.07
N PRO A 10 -11.14 -7.02 -2.94
CA PRO A 10 -11.54 -5.71 -2.47
C PRO A 10 -11.22 -4.68 -3.54
N PHE A 11 -12.10 -3.71 -3.72
CA PHE A 11 -11.84 -2.60 -4.63
C PHE A 11 -10.67 -1.78 -4.08
N ARG A 12 -9.56 -1.77 -4.82
CA ARG A 12 -8.31 -1.10 -4.41
C ARG A 12 -8.18 0.22 -5.17
N VAL A 13 -7.89 1.29 -4.43
CA VAL A 13 -7.59 2.62 -4.98
C VAL A 13 -6.14 2.93 -4.68
N CYS A 14 -5.32 3.11 -5.72
CA CYS A 14 -3.92 3.50 -5.62
C CYS A 14 -3.77 4.98 -5.99
N VAL A 15 -3.19 5.78 -5.10
CA VAL A 15 -2.90 7.21 -5.34
C VAL A 15 -1.44 7.36 -5.75
N THR A 16 -1.19 7.68 -7.02
CA THR A 16 0.16 7.79 -7.59
C THR A 16 0.46 9.20 -8.09
N GLY A 17 1.75 9.53 -8.27
CA GLY A 17 2.21 10.84 -8.76
C GLY A 17 3.53 11.29 -8.13
N ALA A 18 4.07 12.41 -8.61
CA ALA A 18 5.36 12.95 -8.19
C ALA A 18 5.45 13.19 -6.67
N GLU A 19 6.65 13.19 -6.10
CA GLU A 19 6.87 13.48 -4.68
C GLU A 19 6.32 14.87 -4.29
N SER A 20 5.84 15.01 -3.05
CA SER A 20 5.36 16.29 -2.49
C SER A 20 4.14 16.94 -3.16
N THR A 21 3.33 16.17 -3.91
CA THR A 21 2.07 16.63 -4.52
C THR A 21 0.81 16.38 -3.68
N GLY A 22 0.95 16.14 -2.37
CA GLY A 22 -0.20 15.97 -1.46
C GLY A 22 -0.85 14.59 -1.44
N LYS A 23 -0.32 13.59 -2.17
CA LYS A 23 -0.87 12.22 -2.25
C LYS A 23 -1.16 11.58 -0.90
N SER A 24 -0.20 11.67 0.04
CA SER A 24 -0.35 11.07 1.36
C SER A 24 -1.44 11.76 2.18
N GLU A 25 -1.67 13.05 1.96
CA GLU A 25 -2.75 13.76 2.64
C GLU A 25 -4.10 13.40 2.03
N LEU A 26 -4.21 13.40 0.70
CA LEU A 26 -5.40 12.94 -0.01
C LEU A 26 -5.79 11.50 0.37
N ALA A 27 -4.82 10.58 0.45
CA ALA A 27 -5.07 9.20 0.83
C ALA A 27 -5.61 9.07 2.27
N LYS A 28 -5.11 9.88 3.22
CA LYS A 28 -5.65 9.95 4.59
C LYS A 28 -7.06 10.52 4.62
N GLU A 29 -7.32 11.58 3.86
CA GLU A 29 -8.65 12.19 3.78
C GLU A 29 -9.68 11.22 3.18
N LEU A 30 -9.33 10.53 2.09
CA LEU A 30 -10.18 9.50 1.48
C LEU A 30 -10.45 8.34 2.45
N SER A 31 -9.42 7.85 3.13
CA SER A 31 -9.57 6.80 4.15
C SER A 31 -10.53 7.21 5.27
N ARG A 32 -10.39 8.44 5.80
CA ARG A 32 -11.30 8.99 6.82
C ARG A 32 -12.72 9.16 6.31
N HIS A 33 -12.88 9.71 5.09
CA HIS A 33 -14.18 9.99 4.50
C HIS A 33 -14.98 8.71 4.24
N PHE A 34 -14.36 7.71 3.62
CA PHE A 34 -15.01 6.44 3.30
C PHE A 34 -14.95 5.42 4.45
N ARG A 35 -14.26 5.73 5.55
CA ARG A 35 -14.03 4.83 6.69
C ARG A 35 -13.41 3.49 6.25
N VAL A 36 -12.47 3.56 5.33
CA VAL A 36 -11.75 2.41 4.78
C VAL A 36 -10.31 2.41 5.29
N PRO A 37 -9.66 1.25 5.40
CA PRO A 37 -8.27 1.20 5.80
C PRO A 37 -7.36 1.88 4.77
N LEU A 38 -6.26 2.44 5.25
CA LEU A 38 -5.18 3.01 4.46
C LEU A 38 -3.92 2.16 4.64
N VAL A 39 -3.29 1.79 3.53
CA VAL A 39 -1.95 1.19 3.53
C VAL A 39 -0.94 2.30 3.19
N PRO A 40 0.04 2.60 4.06
CA PRO A 40 1.11 3.54 3.76
C PRO A 40 1.99 3.12 2.57
N GLU A 41 2.79 4.06 2.07
CA GLU A 41 3.81 3.81 1.04
C GLU A 41 5.05 3.15 1.69
N HIS A 42 5.22 1.83 1.45
CA HIS A 42 6.32 1.07 2.04
C HIS A 42 7.70 1.47 1.51
N SER A 43 7.77 1.92 0.25
CA SER A 43 9.03 2.38 -0.36
C SER A 43 9.69 3.51 0.43
N ARG A 44 8.90 4.40 1.06
CA ARG A 44 9.41 5.50 1.87
C ARG A 44 10.01 5.03 3.19
N GLU A 45 9.35 4.09 3.86
CA GLU A 45 9.86 3.46 5.10
C GLU A 45 11.15 2.69 4.80
N TYR A 46 11.14 1.86 3.77
CA TYR A 46 12.32 1.12 3.30
C TYR A 46 13.47 2.06 2.95
N ALA A 47 13.20 3.15 2.21
CA ALA A 47 14.22 4.14 1.86
C ALA A 47 14.85 4.77 3.11
N GLN A 48 14.07 5.07 4.15
CA GLN A 48 14.60 5.61 5.40
C GLN A 48 15.54 4.61 6.09
N GLU A 49 15.18 3.33 6.11
CA GLU A 49 16.02 2.25 6.66
C GLU A 49 17.34 2.10 5.88
N GLN A 50 17.30 2.28 4.55
CA GLN A 50 18.49 2.30 3.69
C GLN A 50 19.20 3.66 3.61
N GLN A 51 18.85 4.62 4.48
CA GLN A 51 19.41 5.98 4.49
C GLN A 51 19.32 6.68 3.12
N PHE A 52 18.26 6.39 2.37
CA PHE A 52 17.99 6.87 1.00
C PHE A 52 19.01 6.44 -0.06
N VAL A 53 19.86 5.46 0.25
CA VAL A 53 20.78 4.85 -0.70
C VAL A 53 20.12 3.62 -1.31
N LEU A 54 19.41 3.83 -2.42
CA LEU A 54 18.68 2.77 -3.12
C LEU A 54 19.35 2.37 -4.43
N SER A 55 19.18 1.11 -4.78
CA SER A 55 19.66 0.49 -6.00
C SER A 55 18.53 -0.30 -6.70
N TYR A 56 18.80 -0.82 -7.89
CA TYR A 56 17.84 -1.64 -8.60
C TYR A 56 17.44 -2.91 -7.83
N SER A 57 18.35 -3.49 -7.03
CA SER A 57 18.04 -4.68 -6.23
C SER A 57 17.00 -4.44 -5.14
N ASP A 58 16.75 -3.18 -4.76
CA ASP A 58 15.76 -2.82 -3.73
C ASP A 58 14.33 -2.83 -4.25
N VAL A 59 14.12 -2.83 -5.56
CA VAL A 59 12.77 -2.84 -6.17
C VAL A 59 11.97 -4.06 -5.74
N GLY A 60 12.60 -5.24 -5.70
CA GLY A 60 11.97 -6.49 -5.27
C GLY A 60 11.52 -6.45 -3.81
N PRO A 61 12.44 -6.21 -2.85
CA PRO A 61 12.11 -6.05 -1.44
C PRO A 61 11.00 -5.02 -1.17
N ILE A 62 11.07 -3.84 -1.81
CA ILE A 62 10.04 -2.80 -1.67
C ILE A 62 8.67 -3.32 -2.15
N ALA A 63 8.62 -3.98 -3.31
CA ALA A 63 7.37 -4.51 -3.85
C ALA A 63 6.78 -5.60 -2.95
N HIS A 64 7.61 -6.51 -2.42
CA HIS A 64 7.16 -7.54 -1.49
C HIS A 64 6.62 -6.94 -0.19
N GLY A 65 7.33 -6.00 0.42
CA GLY A 65 6.87 -5.36 1.65
C GLY A 65 5.56 -4.58 1.46
N GLN A 66 5.36 -3.94 0.31
CA GLN A 66 4.08 -3.28 -0.03
C GLN A 66 2.93 -4.30 -0.12
N ILE A 67 3.11 -5.41 -0.83
CA ILE A 67 2.11 -6.47 -0.96
C ILE A 67 1.76 -7.05 0.41
N GLU A 68 2.75 -7.34 1.24
CA GLU A 68 2.52 -7.84 2.59
C GLU A 68 1.75 -6.85 3.47
N ALA A 69 2.04 -5.55 3.34
CA ALA A 69 1.30 -4.50 4.06
C ALA A 69 -0.16 -4.44 3.63
N GLU A 70 -0.44 -4.59 2.33
CA GLU A 70 -1.78 -4.67 1.78
C GLU A 70 -2.52 -5.92 2.30
N ASP A 71 -1.89 -7.08 2.26
CA ASP A 71 -2.50 -8.34 2.68
C ASP A 71 -2.81 -8.35 4.19
N ARG A 72 -1.94 -7.75 5.03
CA ARG A 72 -2.21 -7.60 6.48
C ARG A 72 -3.49 -6.83 6.78
N VAL A 73 -3.86 -5.88 5.93
CA VAL A 73 -5.11 -5.13 6.06
C VAL A 73 -6.32 -5.97 5.65
N LEU A 74 -6.16 -6.89 4.70
CA LEU A 74 -7.24 -7.74 4.20
C LEU A 74 -7.55 -8.94 5.10
N VAL A 75 -6.54 -9.48 5.81
CA VAL A 75 -6.70 -10.62 6.72
C VAL A 75 -7.47 -10.26 8.01
N ARG A 76 -7.72 -8.97 8.27
CA ARG A 76 -8.48 -8.49 9.44
C ARG A 76 -9.98 -8.29 9.21
N GLY A 77 -10.55 -8.85 8.13
CA GLY A 77 -11.98 -8.78 7.77
C GLY A 77 -12.75 -10.05 8.06
#